data_AF-A0A8J8KKL0-F1
#
_entry.id   AF-A0A8J8KKL0-F1
#
_cell.length_a   1.000
_cell.length_b   1.000
_cell.length_c   1.000
_cell.angle_alpha   90.00
_cell.angle_beta   90.00
_cell.angle_gamma   90.00
#
_symmetry.space_group_name_H-M   'P 1'
#
loop_
_entity.id
_entity.type
_entity.pdbx_description
1 polymer ?
#
loop_
_entity_poly.entity_id
_entity_poly.type
_entity_poly.pdbx_seq_one_letter_code
_entity_poly.pdbx_strand_id
1 'polypeptide(L)'
;MTTKTITPELKLTTLKHLAGGKSLEVTASIVGLPRETVLDLASNHGYPDQSKLSWAADVLATKLDEQAKVMPERAPERPEPTPRPVAAVPRPAPAPAPAAKADDIQALLSSAKEHQSKRIQRAAEKVTDDIARLRDLIQEDERKHAERRRLEKEKAAARAEVERLEAQLAAAKAKLGGAKVATRSTGTPAKEIRAWARANGVDCPGTGRVPANVVDAYKAAHPEAAAS
;
A
#
# COMPACT_ATOMS: atom_id res chain seq x y z
N MET A 1 10.21 27.15 -28.57
CA MET A 1 9.83 26.22 -27.49
C MET A 1 11.08 25.86 -26.71
N THR A 2 11.34 26.56 -25.60
CA THR A 2 12.55 26.42 -24.78
C THR A 2 12.41 25.17 -23.89
N THR A 3 13.02 24.05 -24.28
CA THR A 3 13.02 22.83 -23.46
C THR A 3 14.01 23.01 -22.31
N LYS A 4 13.52 23.52 -21.17
CA LYS A 4 14.30 23.65 -19.95
C LYS A 4 14.69 22.25 -19.48
N THR A 5 15.99 21.95 -19.44
CA THR A 5 16.51 20.65 -19.00
C THR A 5 16.04 20.37 -17.57
N ILE A 6 15.27 19.30 -17.38
CA ILE A 6 14.72 18.94 -16.08
C ILE A 6 15.81 18.20 -15.28
N THR A 7 16.52 18.94 -14.43
CA THR A 7 17.55 18.37 -13.56
C THR A 7 16.92 17.54 -12.44
N PRO A 8 17.61 16.54 -11.89
CA PRO A 8 17.04 15.68 -10.86
C PRO A 8 16.75 16.41 -9.53
N GLU A 9 17.42 17.52 -9.25
CA GLU A 9 17.12 18.43 -8.13
C GLU A 9 15.75 19.13 -8.31
N LEU A 10 15.45 19.55 -9.54
CA LEU A 10 14.16 20.12 -9.90
C LEU A 10 13.04 19.08 -9.78
N LYS A 11 13.30 17.82 -10.16
CA LYS A 11 12.33 16.72 -10.00
C LYS A 11 12.04 16.47 -8.53
N LEU A 12 13.07 16.39 -7.70
CA LEU A 12 12.95 16.19 -6.26
C LEU A 12 12.11 17.30 -5.60
N THR A 13 12.40 18.56 -5.93
CA THR A 13 11.67 19.71 -5.39
C THR A 13 10.20 19.71 -5.79
N THR A 14 9.92 19.37 -7.06
CA THR A 14 8.55 19.27 -7.58
C THR A 14 7.75 18.20 -6.83
N LEU A 15 8.32 17.00 -6.67
CA LEU A 15 7.64 15.89 -5.97
C LEU A 15 7.45 16.18 -4.48
N LYS A 16 8.42 16.81 -3.80
CA LYS A 16 8.27 17.22 -2.39
C LYS A 16 7.12 18.20 -2.18
N HIS A 17 6.92 19.15 -3.11
CA HIS A 17 5.83 20.09 -3.01
C HIS A 17 4.45 19.45 -3.25
N LEU A 18 4.35 18.53 -4.22
CA LEU A 18 3.11 17.80 -4.48
C LEU A 18 2.78 16.78 -3.37
N ALA A 19 3.79 16.09 -2.84
CA ALA A 19 3.63 15.20 -1.68
C ALA A 19 3.19 15.98 -0.41
N GLY A 20 3.66 17.22 -0.26
CA GLY A 20 3.22 18.15 0.78
C GLY A 20 1.83 18.78 0.55
N GLY A 21 1.07 18.30 -0.44
CA GLY A 21 -0.32 18.72 -0.70
C GLY A 21 -0.48 20.03 -1.46
N LYS A 22 0.59 20.59 -2.04
CA LYS A 22 0.49 21.82 -2.84
C LYS A 22 -0.13 21.51 -4.20
N SER A 23 -0.90 22.46 -4.74
CA SER A 23 -1.52 22.30 -6.05
C SER A 23 -0.49 22.34 -7.18
N LEU A 24 -0.86 21.80 -8.34
CA LEU A 24 -0.02 21.80 -9.56
C LEU A 24 0.36 23.22 -9.98
N GLU A 25 -0.58 24.18 -9.88
CA GLU A 25 -0.36 25.60 -10.21
C GLU A 25 0.70 26.24 -9.31
N VAL A 26 0.56 26.04 -7.99
CA VAL A 26 1.49 26.59 -7.00
C VAL A 26 2.87 25.99 -7.18
N THR A 27 2.95 24.68 -7.44
CA THR A 27 4.22 23.99 -7.66
C THR A 27 4.89 24.42 -8.97
N ALA A 28 4.13 24.56 -10.05
CA ALA A 28 4.60 25.07 -11.33
C ALA A 28 5.18 26.49 -11.20
N SER A 29 4.51 27.36 -10.43
CA SER A 29 5.00 28.71 -10.15
C SER A 29 6.29 28.72 -9.31
N ILE A 30 6.41 27.85 -8.30
CA ILE A 30 7.59 27.78 -7.42
C ILE A 30 8.81 27.28 -8.19
N VAL A 31 8.62 26.24 -9.01
CA VAL A 31 9.72 25.58 -9.74
C VAL A 31 10.02 26.30 -11.07
N GLY A 32 9.13 27.18 -11.51
CA GLY A 32 9.26 27.91 -12.77
C GLY A 32 9.24 26.98 -13.98
N LEU A 33 8.36 25.97 -13.94
CA LEU A 33 8.11 25.01 -15.01
C LEU A 33 6.66 25.12 -15.49
N PRO A 34 6.39 24.82 -16.77
CA PRO A 34 5.01 24.74 -17.27
C PRO A 34 4.20 23.71 -16.48
N ARG A 35 2.94 24.02 -16.22
CA ARG A 35 1.99 23.13 -15.53
C ARG A 35 1.95 21.74 -16.13
N GLU A 36 1.96 21.65 -17.46
CA GLU A 36 1.93 20.39 -18.20
C GLU A 36 3.15 19.52 -17.90
N THR A 37 4.33 20.13 -17.82
CA THR A 37 5.58 19.45 -17.48
C THR A 37 5.57 18.95 -16.03
N VAL A 38 5.00 19.71 -15.11
CA VAL A 38 4.84 19.30 -13.71
C VAL A 38 3.85 18.13 -13.59
N LEU A 39 2.76 18.17 -14.35
CA LEU A 39 1.77 17.09 -14.37
C LEU A 39 2.37 15.80 -14.94
N ASP A 40 3.05 15.88 -16.09
CA ASP A 40 3.69 14.71 -16.70
C ASP A 40 4.74 14.08 -15.78
N LEU A 41 5.57 14.91 -15.14
CA LEU A 41 6.52 14.45 -14.14
C LEU A 41 5.81 13.77 -12.96
N ALA A 42 4.77 14.38 -12.41
CA ALA A 42 4.06 13.86 -11.25
C ALA A 42 3.30 12.55 -11.59
N SER A 43 2.67 12.47 -12.75
CA SER A 43 1.96 11.28 -13.24
C SER A 43 2.90 10.08 -13.38
N ASN A 44 4.12 10.28 -13.88
CA ASN A 44 5.14 9.24 -13.96
C ASN A 44 5.59 8.71 -12.58
N HIS A 45 5.33 9.47 -11.51
CA HIS A 45 5.66 9.11 -10.12
C HIS A 45 4.43 8.77 -9.26
N GLY A 46 3.26 8.57 -9.88
CA GLY A 46 2.07 8.07 -9.20
C GLY A 46 1.09 9.12 -8.67
N TYR A 47 1.17 10.37 -9.15
CA TYR A 47 0.13 11.39 -8.90
C TYR A 47 -1.26 10.88 -9.34
N PRO A 48 -2.35 11.14 -8.57
CA PRO A 48 -2.46 12.05 -7.43
C PRO A 48 -2.20 11.43 -6.05
N ASP A 49 -1.65 10.21 -5.97
CA ASP A 49 -1.38 9.54 -4.69
C ASP A 49 -0.18 10.17 -3.96
N GLN A 50 -0.46 10.93 -2.90
CA GLN A 50 0.56 11.62 -2.10
C GLN A 50 1.58 10.67 -1.47
N SER A 51 1.18 9.44 -1.14
CA SER A 51 2.06 8.44 -0.52
C SER A 51 3.11 7.96 -1.53
N LYS A 52 2.68 7.73 -2.78
CA LYS A 52 3.58 7.36 -3.88
C LYS A 52 4.53 8.50 -4.26
N LEU A 53 4.05 9.74 -4.22
CA LEU A 53 4.88 10.92 -4.49
C LEU A 53 5.92 11.14 -3.39
N SER A 54 5.56 10.92 -2.12
CA SER A 54 6.51 11.00 -1.01
C SER A 54 7.60 9.94 -1.14
N TRP A 55 7.21 8.69 -1.40
CA TRP A 55 8.16 7.61 -1.65
C TRP A 55 9.08 7.91 -2.85
N ALA A 56 8.52 8.42 -3.95
CA ALA A 56 9.31 8.79 -5.13
C ALA A 56 10.29 9.95 -4.84
N ALA A 57 9.89 10.92 -4.01
CA ALA A 57 10.78 11.99 -3.56
C ALA A 57 11.92 11.44 -2.68
N ASP A 58 11.63 10.51 -1.76
CA ASP A 58 12.65 9.92 -0.89
C ASP A 58 13.65 9.07 -1.70
N VAL A 59 13.18 8.28 -2.66
CA VAL A 59 14.04 7.50 -3.57
C VAL A 59 14.96 8.42 -4.39
N LEU A 60 14.43 9.55 -4.89
CA LEU A 60 15.24 10.51 -5.63
C LEU A 60 16.23 11.27 -4.74
N ALA A 61 15.87 11.58 -3.49
CA ALA A 61 16.79 12.19 -2.53
C ALA A 61 17.98 11.27 -2.24
N THR A 62 17.73 9.97 -2.00
CA THR A 62 18.79 8.98 -1.78
C THR A 62 19.70 8.85 -2.99
N LYS A 63 19.13 8.80 -4.22
CA LYS A 63 19.94 8.73 -5.45
C LYS A 63 20.79 9.97 -5.67
N LEU A 64 20.31 11.16 -5.27
CA LEU A 64 21.09 12.40 -5.36
C LEU A 64 22.25 12.41 -4.36
N ASP A 65 22.02 11.93 -3.14
CA ASP A 65 23.07 11.80 -2.13
C ASP A 65 24.15 10.79 -2.59
N GLU A 66 23.73 9.65 -3.16
CA GLU A 66 24.64 8.68 -3.75
C GLU A 66 25.43 9.27 -4.94
N GLN A 67 24.79 10.03 -5.84
CA GLN A 67 25.47 10.69 -6.95
C GLN A 67 26.46 11.76 -6.48
N ALA A 68 26.11 12.53 -5.44
CA ALA A 68 27.02 13.50 -4.83
C ALA A 68 28.22 12.81 -4.15
N LYS A 69 28.02 11.61 -3.59
CA LYS A 69 29.06 10.82 -2.93
C LYS A 69 30.01 10.12 -3.90
N VAL A 70 29.55 9.82 -5.12
CA VAL A 70 30.36 9.15 -6.18
C VAL A 70 31.22 10.14 -6.97
N MET A 71 30.97 11.45 -6.88
CA MET A 71 31.79 12.48 -7.54
C MET A 71 32.64 13.30 -6.54
N PRO A 72 33.79 12.80 -6.06
CA PRO A 72 34.83 13.69 -5.58
C PRO A 72 35.52 14.34 -6.80
N GLU A 73 35.10 15.58 -7.08
CA GLU A 73 35.98 16.71 -7.40
C GLU A 73 37.13 16.47 -8.41
N ARG A 74 36.79 16.47 -9.70
CA ARG A 74 37.73 16.87 -10.76
C ARG A 74 37.91 18.39 -10.71
N ALA A 75 38.77 18.87 -9.81
CA ALA A 75 39.22 20.26 -9.83
C ALA A 75 40.13 20.51 -11.06
N PRO A 76 40.01 21.64 -11.78
CA PRO A 76 40.88 21.95 -12.91
C PRO A 76 42.31 22.25 -12.44
N GLU A 77 43.29 21.52 -12.98
CA GLU A 77 44.73 21.74 -12.80
C GLU A 77 45.12 23.19 -13.12
N ARG A 78 45.74 23.84 -12.13
CA ARG A 78 46.55 25.05 -12.30
C ARG A 78 47.97 24.70 -11.82
N PRO A 79 49.04 25.02 -12.56
CA PRO A 79 50.35 24.42 -12.35
C PRO A 79 51.00 24.87 -11.04
N GLU A 80 51.67 23.92 -10.39
CA GLU A 80 52.36 24.03 -9.11
C GLU A 80 53.48 25.10 -9.09
N PRO A 81 53.79 25.61 -7.89
CA PRO A 81 55.18 25.87 -7.53
C PRO A 81 55.60 25.04 -6.30
N THR A 82 56.57 24.16 -6.53
CA THR A 82 57.65 23.63 -5.67
C THR A 82 57.42 23.43 -4.15
N PRO A 83 57.81 22.25 -3.60
CA PRO A 83 57.66 21.96 -2.17
C PRO A 83 58.77 22.64 -1.35
N ARG A 84 58.38 23.32 -0.25
CA ARG A 84 59.26 23.55 0.90
C ARG A 84 58.84 22.63 2.04
N PRO A 85 59.77 21.98 2.76
CA PRO A 85 59.43 21.15 3.89
C PRO A 85 59.17 22.06 5.10
N VAL A 86 57.90 22.21 5.49
CA VAL A 86 57.53 22.76 6.79
C VAL A 86 56.97 21.64 7.65
N ALA A 87 57.61 21.49 8.80
CA ALA A 87 57.41 20.45 9.79
C ALA A 87 55.92 20.18 10.08
N ALA A 88 55.57 18.90 10.06
CA ALA A 88 54.31 18.39 10.54
C ALA A 88 54.21 18.61 12.05
N VAL A 89 53.54 19.70 12.44
CA VAL A 89 52.88 19.76 13.75
C VAL A 89 51.59 18.95 13.58
N PRO A 90 51.37 17.84 14.30
CA PRO A 90 50.08 17.16 14.25
C PRO A 90 49.07 18.07 14.94
N ARG A 91 48.31 18.83 14.15
CA ARG A 91 47.06 19.44 14.61
C ARG A 91 46.11 18.27 14.88
N PRO A 92 45.68 18.02 16.13
CA PRO A 92 44.68 17.00 16.37
C PRO A 92 43.42 17.41 15.60
N ALA A 93 42.94 16.50 14.75
CA ALA A 93 41.63 16.64 14.12
C ALA A 93 40.60 16.92 15.24
N PRO A 94 39.68 17.89 15.07
CA PRO A 94 38.57 18.02 16.00
C PRO A 94 37.80 16.70 15.96
N ALA A 95 37.91 15.95 17.06
CA ALA A 95 37.16 14.72 17.25
C ALA A 95 35.66 15.03 17.05
N PRO A 96 34.88 14.09 16.46
CA PRO A 96 33.43 14.22 16.42
C PRO A 96 32.95 14.42 17.86
N ALA A 97 32.28 15.55 18.11
CA ALA A 97 31.69 15.81 19.42
C ALA A 97 30.85 14.59 19.81
N PRO A 98 31.10 13.95 20.97
CA PRO A 98 30.34 12.79 21.38
C PRO A 98 28.88 13.22 21.46
N ALA A 99 27.99 12.45 20.83
CA ALA A 99 26.55 12.60 21.00
C ALA A 99 26.28 12.66 22.51
N ALA A 100 25.89 13.83 23.01
CA ALA A 100 25.64 14.05 24.43
C ALA A 100 24.68 12.95 24.91
N LYS A 101 25.11 12.17 25.91
CA LYS A 101 24.33 11.03 26.38
C LYS A 101 23.06 11.55 27.04
N ALA A 102 22.00 10.75 27.03
CA ALA A 102 20.76 11.12 27.70
C ALA A 102 20.98 11.51 29.18
N ASP A 103 21.98 10.88 29.82
CA ASP A 103 22.41 11.17 31.19
C ASP A 103 23.01 12.57 31.34
N ASP A 104 23.73 13.07 30.33
CA ASP A 104 24.36 14.39 30.36
C ASP A 104 23.30 15.51 30.32
N ILE A 105 22.23 15.31 29.56
CA ILE A 105 21.11 16.27 29.46
C ILE A 105 20.34 16.33 30.78
N GLN A 106 20.10 15.18 31.43
CA GLN A 106 19.43 15.12 32.74
C GLN A 106 20.29 15.74 33.85
N ALA A 107 21.60 15.50 33.85
CA ALA A 107 22.55 16.12 34.77
C ALA A 107 22.60 17.65 34.59
N LEU A 108 22.61 18.14 33.35
CA LEU A 108 22.56 19.56 33.03
C LEU A 108 21.26 20.22 33.48
N LEU A 109 20.10 19.58 33.25
CA LEU A 109 18.80 20.08 33.70
C LEU A 109 18.69 20.15 35.23
N SER A 110 19.26 19.17 35.93
CA SER A 110 19.31 19.14 37.40
C SER A 110 20.18 20.28 37.94
N SER A 111 21.37 20.46 37.37
CA SER A 111 22.29 21.55 37.74
C SER A 111 21.71 22.93 37.43
N ALA A 112 20.94 23.05 36.33
CA ALA A 112 20.30 24.30 35.93
C ALA A 112 19.14 24.72 36.86
N LYS A 113 18.47 23.77 37.53
CA LYS A 113 17.44 24.07 38.53
C LYS A 113 18.02 24.63 39.83
N GLU A 114 19.20 24.17 40.22
CA GLU A 114 19.92 24.66 41.41
C GLU A 114 20.68 25.97 41.16
N HIS A 115 20.70 26.45 39.91
CA HIS A 115 21.44 27.65 39.54
C HIS A 115 20.79 28.90 40.15
N GLN A 116 21.61 29.84 40.65
CA GLN A 116 21.14 31.09 41.28
C GLN A 116 20.42 32.07 40.31
N SER A 117 20.38 31.76 39.01
CA SER A 117 19.83 32.66 37.99
C SER A 117 18.45 32.17 37.58
N LYS A 118 17.43 33.00 37.80
CA LYS A 118 16.04 32.70 37.40
C LYS A 118 15.88 32.48 35.90
N ARG A 119 16.74 33.08 35.07
CA ARG A 119 16.70 32.88 33.61
C ARG A 119 17.08 31.45 33.24
N ILE A 120 18.08 30.89 33.92
CA ILE A 120 18.56 29.52 33.67
C ILE A 120 17.54 28.51 34.20
N GLN A 121 16.97 28.75 35.37
CA GLN A 121 15.89 27.91 35.92
C GLN A 121 14.68 27.83 34.97
N ARG A 122 14.19 28.98 34.49
CA ARG A 122 13.07 29.03 33.52
C ARG A 122 13.40 28.35 32.20
N ALA A 123 14.65 28.45 31.74
CA ALA A 123 15.08 27.74 30.54
C ALA A 123 15.07 26.22 30.75
N ALA A 124 15.52 25.74 31.91
CA ALA A 124 15.48 24.32 32.26
C ALA A 124 14.05 23.78 32.42
N GLU A 125 13.15 24.56 33.01
CA GLU A 125 11.72 24.25 33.06
C GLU A 125 11.14 24.09 31.65
N LYS A 126 11.36 25.09 30.78
CA LYS A 126 10.88 25.02 29.40
C LYS A 126 11.41 23.80 28.65
N VAL A 127 12.70 23.48 28.79
CA VAL A 127 13.28 22.28 28.16
C VAL A 127 12.67 21.01 28.73
N THR A 128 12.35 20.98 30.02
CA THR A 128 11.66 19.84 30.65
C THR A 128 10.27 19.65 30.04
N ASP A 129 9.51 20.74 29.86
CA ASP A 129 8.19 20.73 29.23
C ASP A 129 8.28 20.29 27.76
N ASP A 130 9.28 20.78 27.02
CA ASP A 130 9.51 20.39 25.63
C ASP A 130 9.85 18.88 25.52
N ILE A 131 10.63 18.33 26.45
CA ILE A 131 10.93 16.89 26.53
C ILE A 131 9.66 16.08 26.86
N ALA A 132 8.83 16.57 27.78
CA ALA A 132 7.56 15.92 28.11
C ALA A 132 6.63 15.89 26.88
N ARG A 133 6.49 17.03 26.20
CA ARG A 133 5.71 17.13 24.96
C ARG A 133 6.23 16.20 23.87
N LEU A 134 7.54 16.09 23.68
CA LEU A 134 8.12 15.17 22.70
C LEU A 134 7.80 13.71 23.05
N ARG A 135 7.87 13.34 24.34
CA ARG A 135 7.51 11.99 24.80
C ARG A 135 6.03 11.69 24.51
N ASP A 136 5.13 12.63 24.76
CA ASP A 136 3.70 12.45 24.50
C ASP A 136 3.43 12.26 23.00
N LEU A 137 4.09 13.04 22.14
CA LEU A 137 4.00 12.91 20.68
C LEU A 137 4.47 11.53 20.20
N ILE A 138 5.59 11.03 20.75
CA ILE A 138 6.10 9.68 20.42
C ILE A 138 5.07 8.62 20.86
N GLN A 139 4.52 8.72 22.07
CA GLN A 139 3.54 7.75 22.56
C GLN A 139 2.21 7.80 21.78
N GLU A 140 1.77 8.97 21.34
CA GLU A 140 0.62 9.09 20.44
C GLU A 140 0.87 8.40 19.09
N ASP A 141 2.04 8.61 18.51
CA ASP A 141 2.38 8.02 17.22
C ASP A 141 2.53 6.49 17.32
N GLU A 142 3.20 6.00 18.36
CA GLU A 142 3.31 4.57 18.66
C GLU A 142 1.94 3.92 18.88
N ARG A 143 1.01 4.60 19.58
CA ARG A 143 -0.37 4.11 19.75
C ARG A 143 -1.09 4.02 18.41
N LYS A 144 -1.00 5.04 17.56
CA LYS A 144 -1.58 5.02 16.21
C LYS A 144 -0.97 3.92 15.35
N HIS A 145 0.34 3.73 15.42
CA HIS A 145 1.02 2.63 14.71
C HIS A 145 0.64 1.26 15.26
N ALA A 146 0.51 1.10 16.56
CA ALA A 146 0.07 -0.14 17.19
C ALA A 146 -1.36 -0.48 16.79
N GLU A 147 -2.27 0.49 16.79
CA GLU A 147 -3.65 0.32 16.35
C GLU A 147 -3.72 -0.07 14.86
N ARG A 148 -2.98 0.64 14.00
CA ARG A 148 -2.87 0.28 12.57
C ARG A 148 -2.39 -1.16 12.39
N ARG A 149 -1.33 -1.57 13.11
CA ARG A 149 -0.82 -2.95 13.04
C ARG A 149 -1.83 -3.98 13.56
N ARG A 150 -2.64 -3.64 14.57
CA ARG A 150 -3.71 -4.52 15.07
C ARG A 150 -4.81 -4.67 14.03
N LEU A 151 -5.29 -3.58 13.46
CA LEU A 151 -6.29 -3.59 12.39
C LEU A 151 -5.80 -4.33 11.15
N GLU A 152 -4.53 -4.17 10.77
CA GLU A 152 -3.93 -4.92 9.66
C GLU A 152 -3.83 -6.41 9.96
N LYS A 153 -3.44 -6.80 11.18
CA LYS A 153 -3.43 -8.21 11.61
C LYS A 153 -4.83 -8.81 11.61
N GLU A 154 -5.82 -8.08 12.10
CA GLU A 154 -7.22 -8.51 12.11
C GLU A 154 -7.76 -8.65 10.67
N LYS A 155 -7.48 -7.67 9.80
CA LYS A 155 -7.83 -7.76 8.37
C LYS A 155 -7.13 -8.91 7.67
N ALA A 156 -5.86 -9.15 7.98
CA ALA A 156 -5.11 -10.28 7.42
C ALA A 156 -5.69 -11.62 7.89
N ALA A 157 -6.00 -11.75 9.18
CA ALA A 157 -6.66 -12.93 9.74
C ALA A 157 -8.04 -13.17 9.12
N ALA A 158 -8.85 -12.11 8.96
CA ALA A 158 -10.15 -12.20 8.30
C ALA A 158 -10.03 -12.62 6.83
N ARG A 159 -9.05 -12.09 6.09
CA ARG A 159 -8.78 -12.50 4.70
C ARG A 159 -8.35 -13.96 4.60
N ALA A 160 -7.48 -14.41 5.50
CA ALA A 160 -7.05 -15.80 5.55
C ALA A 160 -8.22 -16.75 5.84
N GLU A 161 -9.16 -16.34 6.71
CA GLU A 161 -10.35 -17.16 6.97
C GLU A 161 -11.31 -17.20 5.77
N VAL A 162 -11.52 -16.07 5.08
CA VAL A 162 -12.30 -16.04 3.83
C VAL A 162 -11.69 -16.97 2.79
N GLU A 163 -10.37 -16.89 2.57
CA GLU A 163 -9.67 -17.76 1.62
C GLU A 163 -9.82 -19.25 1.99
N ARG A 164 -9.70 -19.58 3.28
CA ARG A 164 -9.92 -20.95 3.78
C ARG A 164 -11.35 -21.43 3.50
N LEU A 165 -12.36 -20.60 3.76
CA LEU A 165 -13.76 -20.95 3.51
C LEU A 165 -14.06 -21.08 2.02
N GLU A 166 -13.51 -20.20 1.19
CA GLU A 166 -13.62 -20.29 -0.27
C GLU A 166 -12.98 -21.57 -0.80
N ALA A 167 -11.81 -21.96 -0.30
CA ALA A 167 -11.18 -23.23 -0.64
C ALA A 167 -12.05 -24.44 -0.24
N GLN A 168 -12.68 -24.40 0.95
CA GLN A 168 -13.62 -25.44 1.37
C GLN A 168 -14.86 -25.49 0.47
N LEU A 169 -15.44 -24.35 0.12
CA LEU A 169 -16.57 -24.29 -0.81
C LEU A 169 -16.20 -24.80 -2.20
N ALA A 170 -15.02 -24.45 -2.70
CA ALA A 170 -14.51 -24.95 -3.98
C ALA A 170 -14.33 -26.47 -3.93
N ALA A 171 -13.73 -27.01 -2.86
CA ALA A 171 -13.57 -28.45 -2.67
C ALA A 171 -14.92 -29.17 -2.54
N ALA A 172 -15.88 -28.61 -1.79
CA ALA A 172 -17.23 -29.15 -1.66
C ALA A 172 -17.97 -29.15 -3.01
N LYS A 173 -17.89 -28.04 -3.76
CA LYS A 173 -18.46 -27.93 -5.12
C LYS A 173 -17.80 -28.92 -6.09
N ALA A 174 -16.50 -29.13 -6.02
CA ALA A 174 -15.81 -30.11 -6.85
C ALA A 174 -16.29 -31.55 -6.55
N LYS A 175 -16.47 -31.90 -5.27
CA LYS A 175 -17.05 -33.19 -4.86
C LYS A 175 -18.48 -33.38 -5.36
N LEU A 176 -19.29 -32.32 -5.32
CA LEU A 176 -20.67 -32.34 -5.82
C LEU A 176 -20.76 -32.34 -7.35
N GLY A 177 -19.88 -31.62 -8.04
CA GLY A 177 -19.85 -31.49 -9.51
C GLY A 177 -19.27 -32.70 -10.24
N GLY A 178 -18.50 -33.55 -9.55
CA GLY A 178 -18.07 -34.86 -10.07
C GLY A 178 -19.20 -35.87 -10.21
N ALA A 179 -20.27 -35.71 -9.44
CA ALA A 179 -21.53 -36.39 -9.71
C ALA A 179 -22.25 -35.63 -10.83
N LYS A 180 -21.95 -35.96 -12.09
CA LYS A 180 -22.94 -35.80 -13.15
C LYS A 180 -24.20 -36.46 -12.59
N VAL A 181 -25.17 -35.65 -12.17
CA VAL A 181 -26.53 -36.11 -11.94
C VAL A 181 -26.98 -36.53 -13.33
N ALA A 182 -26.66 -37.77 -13.70
CA ALA A 182 -27.44 -38.51 -14.65
C ALA A 182 -28.83 -38.43 -14.05
N THR A 183 -29.65 -37.52 -14.59
CA THR A 183 -31.10 -37.58 -14.45
C THR A 183 -31.49 -38.94 -14.99
N ARG A 184 -31.36 -39.97 -14.14
CA ARG A 184 -32.03 -41.24 -14.30
C ARG A 184 -33.48 -40.83 -14.36
N SER A 185 -34.08 -40.94 -15.54
CA SER A 185 -35.51 -40.83 -15.69
C SER A 185 -36.12 -41.99 -14.91
N THR A 186 -36.38 -41.77 -13.62
CA THR A 186 -37.09 -42.70 -12.73
C THR A 186 -38.59 -42.59 -12.98
N GLY A 187 -38.98 -42.86 -14.22
CA GLY A 187 -40.38 -42.84 -14.63
C GLY A 187 -40.56 -43.73 -15.84
N THR A 188 -41.76 -44.30 -15.93
CA THR A 188 -42.32 -45.06 -17.05
C THR A 188 -41.71 -44.58 -18.38
N PRO A 189 -41.20 -45.49 -19.23
CA PRO A 189 -40.41 -45.10 -20.39
C PRO A 189 -41.20 -44.11 -21.23
N ALA A 190 -40.59 -42.96 -21.57
CA ALA A 190 -41.23 -41.87 -22.31
C ALA A 190 -41.96 -42.32 -23.60
N LYS A 191 -41.57 -43.48 -24.14
CA LYS A 191 -42.24 -44.15 -25.25
C LYS A 191 -43.68 -44.57 -24.94
N GLU A 192 -43.95 -45.10 -23.75
CA GLU A 192 -45.28 -45.53 -23.29
C GLU A 192 -46.20 -44.34 -23.09
N ILE A 193 -45.72 -43.30 -22.41
CA ILE A 193 -46.47 -42.05 -22.21
C ILE A 193 -46.85 -41.42 -23.56
N ARG A 194 -45.93 -41.42 -24.55
CA ARG A 194 -46.22 -40.94 -25.92
C ARG A 194 -47.18 -41.83 -26.70
N ALA A 195 -47.17 -43.14 -26.46
CA ALA A 195 -48.11 -44.06 -27.11
C ALA A 195 -49.53 -43.84 -26.56
N TRP A 196 -49.65 -43.71 -25.24
CA TRP A 196 -50.91 -43.38 -24.59
C TRP A 196 -51.44 -42.00 -25.00
N ALA A 197 -50.58 -40.97 -25.03
CA ALA A 197 -50.98 -39.62 -25.43
C ALA A 197 -51.56 -39.59 -26.85
N ARG A 198 -50.92 -40.29 -27.80
CA ARG A 198 -51.42 -40.44 -29.18
C ARG A 198 -52.76 -41.18 -29.24
N ALA A 199 -52.94 -42.22 -28.43
CA ALA A 199 -54.20 -42.97 -28.37
C ALA A 199 -55.35 -42.15 -27.76
N ASN A 200 -55.06 -41.19 -26.88
CA ASN A 200 -56.03 -40.36 -26.17
C ASN A 200 -56.19 -38.95 -26.76
N GLY A 201 -55.54 -38.66 -27.90
CA GLY A 201 -55.59 -37.35 -28.55
C GLY A 201 -54.91 -36.22 -27.78
N VAL A 202 -54.00 -36.54 -26.84
CA VAL A 202 -53.24 -35.56 -26.07
C VAL A 202 -52.00 -35.14 -26.86
N ASP A 203 -51.80 -33.83 -27.04
CA ASP A 203 -50.66 -33.29 -27.79
C ASP A 203 -49.32 -33.64 -27.13
N CYS A 204 -48.45 -34.31 -27.88
CA CYS A 204 -47.16 -34.76 -27.39
C CYS A 204 -46.12 -34.80 -28.52
N PRO A 205 -44.92 -34.20 -28.33
CA PRO A 205 -43.87 -34.22 -29.35
C PRO A 205 -43.35 -35.65 -29.60
N GLY A 206 -43.14 -35.98 -30.88
CA GLY A 206 -42.69 -37.31 -31.32
C GLY A 206 -41.31 -37.70 -30.82
N THR A 207 -40.46 -36.72 -30.49
CA THR A 207 -39.09 -36.90 -29.99
C THR A 207 -38.81 -35.93 -28.84
N GLY A 208 -37.79 -36.20 -28.03
CA GLY A 208 -37.37 -35.31 -26.93
C GLY A 208 -38.09 -35.53 -25.60
N ARG A 209 -38.01 -34.56 -24.68
CA ARG A 209 -38.59 -34.66 -23.34
C ARG A 209 -40.12 -34.57 -23.42
N VAL A 210 -40.83 -35.50 -22.76
CA VAL A 210 -42.30 -35.45 -22.65
C VAL A 210 -42.67 -34.29 -21.72
N PRO A 211 -43.55 -33.36 -22.14
CA PRO A 211 -43.93 -32.25 -21.29
C PRO A 211 -44.73 -32.71 -20.06
N ALA A 212 -44.60 -31.99 -18.95
CA ALA A 212 -45.05 -32.44 -17.62
C ALA A 212 -46.57 -32.68 -17.56
N ASN A 213 -47.35 -31.85 -18.26
CA ASN A 213 -48.79 -32.00 -18.41
C ASN A 213 -49.21 -33.38 -18.95
N VAL A 214 -48.46 -33.95 -19.89
CA VAL A 214 -48.75 -35.27 -20.47
C VAL A 214 -48.38 -36.39 -19.49
N VAL A 215 -47.29 -36.21 -18.73
CA VAL A 215 -46.87 -37.17 -17.69
C VAL A 215 -47.89 -37.21 -16.55
N ASP A 216 -48.41 -36.06 -16.14
CA ASP A 216 -49.40 -35.96 -15.07
C ASP A 216 -50.76 -36.55 -15.49
N ALA A 217 -51.18 -36.28 -16.74
CA ALA A 217 -52.39 -36.90 -17.31
C ALA A 217 -52.27 -38.43 -17.41
N TYR A 218 -51.08 -38.94 -17.78
CA TYR A 218 -50.81 -40.37 -17.81
C TYR A 218 -50.87 -41.00 -16.42
N LYS A 219 -50.27 -40.37 -15.40
CA LYS A 219 -50.32 -40.82 -14.00
C LYS A 219 -51.74 -40.81 -13.43
N ALA A 220 -52.54 -39.80 -13.77
CA ALA A 220 -53.94 -39.73 -13.36
C ALA A 220 -54.77 -40.88 -13.97
N ALA A 221 -54.46 -41.29 -15.19
CA ALA A 221 -55.10 -42.44 -15.85
C ALA A 221 -54.54 -43.80 -15.38
N HIS A 222 -53.31 -43.85 -14.85
CA HIS A 222 -52.63 -45.08 -14.40
C HIS A 222 -52.08 -44.91 -12.97
N PRO A 223 -52.97 -44.85 -11.95
CA PRO A 223 -52.54 -44.66 -10.56
C PRO A 223 -51.70 -45.83 -10.02
N GLU A 224 -51.86 -47.04 -10.57
CA GLU A 224 -51.12 -48.25 -10.16
C GLU A 224 -49.64 -48.21 -10.62
N ALA A 225 -49.35 -47.57 -11.76
CA ALA A 225 -47.99 -47.42 -12.28
C ALA A 225 -47.15 -46.38 -11.51
N ALA A 226 -47.77 -45.61 -10.59
CA ALA A 226 -47.10 -44.61 -9.76
C ALA A 226 -46.71 -45.14 -8.36
N ALA A 227 -47.09 -46.37 -8.01
CA ALA A 227 -46.90 -46.98 -6.69
C ALA A 227 -45.79 -48.05 -6.61
N SER A 228 -44.89 -48.11 -7.60
CA SER A 228 -43.69 -48.98 -7.58
C SER A 228 -42.41 -48.19 -7.91
#